data_AF-A0A6A5FJA7-F1
#
_entry.id   AF-A0A6A5FJA7-F1
#
_cell.length_a   1.000
_cell.length_b   1.000
_cell.length_c   1.000
_cell.angle_alpha   90.00
_cell.angle_beta   90.00
_cell.angle_gamma   90.00
#
_symmetry.space_group_name_H-M   'P 1'
#
loop_
_entity.id
_entity.type
_entity.pdbx_description
1 polymer ?
#
loop_
_entity_poly.entity_id
_entity_poly.type
_entity_poly.pdbx_seq_one_letter_code
_entity_poly.pdbx_strand_id
1 'polypeptide(L)'
;MNLRNSLAVFWGGGVSGGYQALLLDEDQGWLLVGGKDHIYLLRPDSLDLPTHTIHWPAAREHVEHCRQAGKSLETDCANFVRLLQPFNKTHVYACGTGAFHPQCTYLHVGHNAEQPLFMLSHTVESGRGKCPFSPREPFTARLTAYNPATVRLIPAAERLSSCGVGRSSCGVGGLASGVSC
;
A
#
# COMPACT_ATOMS: atom_id res chain seq x y z
N MET A 1 27.28 -6.67 -23.25
CA MET A 1 26.98 -6.67 -21.80
C MET A 1 25.50 -6.30 -21.66
N ASN A 2 24.64 -7.28 -21.39
CA ASN A 2 23.18 -7.12 -21.39
C ASN A 2 22.67 -7.66 -20.06
N LEU A 3 22.47 -6.79 -19.07
CA LEU A 3 21.83 -7.14 -17.80
C LEU A 3 20.33 -6.87 -17.94
N ARG A 4 19.58 -7.89 -18.40
CA ARG A 4 18.15 -7.98 -18.12
C ARG A 4 18.00 -8.76 -16.82
N ASN A 5 17.96 -8.04 -15.69
CA ASN A 5 17.62 -8.65 -14.40
C ASN A 5 16.19 -8.24 -14.03
N SER A 6 15.20 -8.84 -14.70
CA SER A 6 13.80 -8.74 -14.28
C SER A 6 13.50 -9.91 -13.35
N LEU A 7 13.69 -9.71 -12.05
CA LEU A 7 13.20 -10.63 -11.02
C LEU A 7 11.73 -10.28 -10.73
N ALA A 8 10.82 -10.97 -11.41
CA ALA A 8 9.42 -11.01 -11.02
C ALA A 8 9.25 -12.14 -9.98
N VAL A 9 9.16 -11.78 -8.70
CA VAL A 9 8.93 -12.75 -7.61
C VAL A 9 7.42 -12.95 -7.45
N PHE A 10 6.96 -14.15 -7.76
CA PHE A 10 5.58 -14.59 -7.56
C PHE A 10 5.48 -15.37 -6.25
N TRP A 11 4.79 -14.80 -5.27
CA TRP A 11 4.56 -15.44 -3.98
C TRP A 11 3.35 -16.38 -4.05
N GLY A 12 3.58 -17.67 -3.91
CA GLY A 12 2.53 -18.71 -3.87
C GLY A 12 1.91 -18.95 -2.48
N GLY A 13 2.40 -18.28 -1.43
CA GLY A 13 1.97 -18.48 -0.03
C GLY A 13 1.12 -17.36 0.56
N GLY A 14 0.78 -16.32 -0.22
CA GLY A 14 -0.04 -15.19 0.24
C GLY A 14 -1.53 -15.55 0.30
N VAL A 15 -2.21 -15.14 1.37
CA VAL A 15 -3.67 -15.13 1.48
C VAL A 15 -4.27 -14.60 0.17
N SER A 16 -5.29 -15.28 -0.36
CA SER A 16 -5.92 -15.10 -1.69
C SER A 16 -6.43 -13.69 -2.08
N GLY A 17 -6.09 -12.63 -1.35
CA GLY A 17 -6.26 -11.24 -1.76
C GLY A 17 -4.90 -10.64 -2.12
N GLY A 18 -4.61 -10.52 -3.42
CA GLY A 18 -3.31 -10.05 -3.95
C GLY A 18 -2.80 -8.75 -3.33
N TYR A 19 -1.49 -8.51 -3.45
CA TYR A 19 -0.79 -7.34 -2.91
C TYR A 19 -1.38 -6.03 -3.45
N GLN A 20 -1.68 -5.09 -2.56
CA GLN A 20 -2.44 -3.89 -2.91
C GLN A 20 -1.68 -2.58 -2.69
N ALA A 21 -0.58 -2.61 -1.94
CA ALA A 21 0.29 -1.47 -1.72
C ALA A 21 1.75 -1.93 -1.63
N LEU A 22 2.66 -1.17 -2.23
CA LEU A 22 4.10 -1.43 -2.24
C LEU A 22 4.83 -0.13 -1.94
N LEU A 23 5.83 -0.18 -1.06
CA LEU A 23 6.73 0.93 -0.79
C LEU A 23 8.17 0.42 -0.67
N LEU A 24 9.01 0.81 -1.63
CA LEU A 24 10.43 0.49 -1.66
C LEU A 24 11.23 1.65 -1.04
N ASP A 25 12.17 1.32 -0.17
CA ASP A 25 13.21 2.23 0.31
C ASP A 25 14.57 1.67 -0.11
N GLU A 26 15.16 2.30 -1.13
CA GLU A 26 16.45 1.88 -1.69
C GLU A 26 17.62 2.21 -0.76
N ASP A 27 17.52 3.31 0.00
CA ASP A 27 18.58 3.77 0.90
C ASP A 27 18.73 2.83 2.10
N GLN A 28 17.60 2.31 2.61
CA GLN A 28 17.56 1.41 3.75
C GLN A 28 17.50 -0.07 3.36
N GLY A 29 17.32 -0.37 2.07
CA GLY A 29 17.33 -1.73 1.53
C GLY A 29 16.15 -2.58 2.03
N TRP A 30 14.93 -2.04 2.00
CA TRP A 30 13.72 -2.80 2.35
C TRP A 30 12.53 -2.48 1.45
N LEU A 31 11.59 -3.43 1.36
CA LEU A 31 10.33 -3.33 0.64
C LEU A 31 9.18 -3.63 1.60
N LEU A 32 8.27 -2.67 1.77
CA LEU A 32 7.01 -2.88 2.47
C LEU A 32 5.93 -3.32 1.50
N VAL A 33 5.13 -4.28 1.94
CA VAL A 33 4.02 -4.83 1.17
C VAL A 33 2.76 -4.84 2.01
N GLY A 34 1.72 -4.18 1.52
CA GLY A 34 0.38 -4.19 2.12
C GLY A 34 -0.49 -5.29 1.51
N GLY A 35 -1.14 -6.07 2.37
CA GLY A 35 -2.05 -7.15 1.97
C GLY A 35 -3.35 -7.16 2.78
N LYS A 36 -4.04 -8.30 2.74
CA LYS A 36 -5.22 -8.56 3.59
C LYS A 36 -4.78 -8.78 5.04
N ASP A 37 -5.23 -7.90 5.93
CA ASP A 37 -5.00 -7.88 7.38
C ASP A 37 -3.51 -7.83 7.80
N HIS A 38 -2.59 -7.58 6.87
CA HIS A 38 -1.17 -7.71 7.12
C HIS A 38 -0.34 -6.67 6.38
N ILE A 39 0.79 -6.32 7.00
CA ILE A 39 1.88 -5.54 6.40
C ILE A 39 3.17 -6.34 6.55
N TYR A 40 3.87 -6.54 5.45
CA TYR A 40 5.10 -7.33 5.38
C TYR A 40 6.29 -6.41 5.15
N LEU A 41 7.39 -6.68 5.85
CA LEU A 41 8.69 -6.08 5.60
C LEU A 41 9.61 -7.14 4.97
N LEU A 42 10.01 -6.89 3.73
CA LEU A 42 10.88 -7.75 2.94
C LEU A 42 12.25 -7.09 2.78
N ARG A 43 13.32 -7.89 2.75
CA ARG A 43 14.64 -7.45 2.28
C ARG A 43 14.82 -7.83 0.80
N PRO A 44 15.32 -6.94 -0.07
CA PRO A 44 15.54 -7.23 -1.49
C PRO A 44 16.45 -8.43 -1.74
N ASP A 45 17.38 -8.70 -0.83
CA ASP A 45 18.33 -9.81 -0.94
C ASP A 45 17.69 -11.18 -0.62
N SER A 46 16.53 -11.18 0.04
CA SER A 46 15.83 -12.39 0.47
C SER A 46 14.32 -12.21 0.30
N LEU A 47 13.87 -12.22 -0.95
CA LEU A 47 12.45 -12.13 -1.33
C LEU A 47 11.71 -13.46 -1.22
N ASP A 48 12.29 -14.49 -0.62
CA ASP A 48 11.67 -15.83 -0.52
C ASP A 48 10.85 -16.00 0.76
N LEU A 49 11.09 -15.16 1.78
CA LEU A 49 10.29 -15.15 3.03
C LEU A 49 10.20 -13.73 3.62
N PRO A 50 9.01 -13.27 4.07
CA PRO A 50 8.93 -12.00 4.76
C PRO A 50 9.78 -12.02 6.03
N THR A 51 10.70 -11.06 6.14
CA THR A 51 11.59 -10.94 7.29
C THR A 51 10.78 -10.62 8.55
N HIS A 52 9.79 -9.74 8.42
CA HIS A 52 8.86 -9.42 9.50
C HIS A 52 7.44 -9.19 8.99
N THR A 53 6.44 -9.49 9.83
CA THR A 53 5.01 -9.35 9.50
C THR A 53 4.27 -8.70 10.65
N ILE A 54 3.45 -7.69 10.35
CA ILE A 54 2.51 -7.07 11.28
C ILE A 54 1.10 -7.53 10.90
N HIS A 55 0.37 -8.06 11.88
CA HIS A 55 -1.06 -8.33 11.77
C HIS A 55 -1.85 -7.07 12.16
N TRP A 56 -2.62 -6.53 11.20
CA TRP A 56 -3.43 -5.32 11.36
C TRP A 56 -4.85 -5.54 10.81
N PRO A 57 -5.68 -6.32 11.50
CA PRO A 57 -7.04 -6.64 11.05
C PRO A 57 -8.01 -5.47 11.27
N ALA A 58 -9.19 -5.56 10.65
CA ALA A 58 -10.29 -4.65 10.95
C ALA A 58 -10.86 -4.91 12.35
N ALA A 59 -11.38 -3.88 13.01
CA ALA A 59 -12.08 -4.03 14.29
C ALA A 59 -13.30 -4.94 14.13
N ARG A 60 -13.56 -5.80 15.11
CA ARG A 60 -14.65 -6.80 15.04
C ARG A 60 -16.01 -6.15 14.74
N GLU A 61 -16.29 -5.00 15.34
CA GLU A 61 -17.52 -4.24 15.11
C GLU A 61 -17.70 -3.84 13.65
N HIS A 62 -16.62 -3.41 12.97
CA HIS A 62 -16.67 -3.06 11.55
C HIS A 62 -16.86 -4.29 10.66
N VAL A 63 -16.22 -5.41 10.99
CA VAL A 63 -16.42 -6.69 10.28
C VAL A 63 -17.87 -7.14 10.40
N GLU A 64 -18.47 -7.04 11.58
CA GLU A 64 -19.86 -7.38 11.83
C GLU A 64 -20.83 -6.49 11.04
N HIS A 65 -20.63 -5.17 11.07
CA HIS A 65 -21.43 -4.25 10.25
C HIS A 65 -21.27 -4.51 8.75
N CYS A 66 -20.04 -4.77 8.28
CA CYS A 66 -19.78 -5.13 6.89
C CYS A 66 -20.55 -6.40 6.47
N ARG A 67 -20.54 -7.43 7.33
CA ARG A 67 -21.28 -8.67 7.12
C ARG A 67 -22.78 -8.43 7.07
N GLN A 68 -23.32 -7.64 8.00
CA GLN A 68 -24.74 -7.27 8.04
C GLN A 68 -25.18 -6.49 6.80
N ALA A 69 -24.27 -5.73 6.19
CA ALA A 69 -24.49 -5.06 4.91
C ALA A 69 -24.43 -6.00 3.68
N GLY A 70 -24.35 -7.32 3.89
CA GLY A 70 -24.39 -8.34 2.84
C GLY A 70 -23.08 -8.50 2.06
N LYS A 71 -21.94 -8.08 2.63
CA LYS A 71 -20.62 -8.22 2.01
C LYS A 71 -19.94 -9.54 2.39
N SER A 72 -18.99 -10.00 1.57
CA SER A 72 -18.29 -11.26 1.81
C SER A 72 -17.24 -11.12 2.91
N LEU A 73 -17.28 -12.02 3.89
CA LEU A 73 -16.25 -12.14 4.93
C LEU A 73 -14.87 -12.46 4.37
N GLU A 74 -14.83 -13.22 3.28
CA GLU A 74 -13.57 -13.68 2.69
C GLU A 74 -12.92 -12.60 1.84
N THR A 75 -13.71 -11.85 1.07
CA THR A 75 -13.18 -10.96 0.02
C THR A 75 -13.34 -9.47 0.30
N ASP A 76 -14.21 -9.06 1.23
CA ASP A 76 -14.53 -7.64 1.42
C ASP A 76 -14.41 -7.17 2.88
N CYS A 77 -14.84 -7.99 3.86
CA CYS A 77 -14.87 -7.61 5.29
C CYS A 77 -13.55 -7.86 6.03
N ALA A 78 -12.47 -7.35 5.49
CA ALA A 78 -11.14 -7.36 6.10
C ALA A 78 -10.48 -5.98 5.98
N ASN A 79 -9.34 -5.79 6.66
CA ASN A 79 -8.53 -4.62 6.44
C ASN A 79 -7.55 -4.87 5.30
N PHE A 80 -7.84 -4.34 4.12
CA PHE A 80 -6.92 -4.38 2.99
C PHE A 80 -6.06 -3.13 3.03
N VAL A 81 -4.74 -3.29 3.14
CA VAL A 81 -3.80 -2.17 3.18
C VAL A 81 -3.63 -1.60 1.78
N ARG A 82 -4.06 -0.35 1.56
CA ARG A 82 -4.16 0.30 0.24
C ARG A 82 -3.18 1.45 0.06
N LEU A 83 -2.59 1.96 1.14
CA LEU A 83 -1.67 3.09 1.11
C LEU A 83 -0.50 2.83 2.05
N LEU A 84 0.72 2.98 1.53
CA LEU A 84 1.97 3.01 2.28
C LEU A 84 2.79 4.17 1.72
N GLN A 85 3.06 5.18 2.54
CA GLN A 85 3.81 6.36 2.12
C GLN A 85 4.82 6.81 3.17
N PRO A 86 6.01 7.26 2.77
CA PRO A 86 7.02 7.73 3.72
C PRO A 86 6.50 8.98 4.44
N PHE A 87 6.47 8.94 5.77
CA PHE A 87 6.06 10.07 6.61
C PHE A 87 7.27 10.83 7.15
N ASN A 88 8.31 10.11 7.54
CA ASN A 88 9.62 10.67 7.86
C ASN A 88 10.67 9.55 7.66
N LYS A 89 11.92 9.78 8.08
CA LYS A 89 13.01 8.81 7.91
C LYS A 89 12.79 7.46 8.59
N THR A 90 11.94 7.41 9.63
CA THR A 90 11.71 6.19 10.42
C THR A 90 10.25 5.79 10.48
N HIS A 91 9.34 6.56 9.89
CA HIS A 91 7.91 6.32 9.95
C HIS A 91 7.30 6.27 8.56
N VAL A 92 6.42 5.30 8.37
CA VAL A 92 5.59 5.14 7.19
C VAL A 92 4.13 5.36 7.58
N TYR A 93 3.42 6.19 6.83
CA TYR A 93 1.98 6.36 6.95
C TYR A 93 1.28 5.23 6.21
N ALA A 94 0.43 4.49 6.92
CA ALA A 94 -0.30 3.34 6.39
C ALA A 94 -1.80 3.57 6.49
N CYS A 95 -2.55 3.24 5.43
CA CYS A 95 -4.01 3.22 5.46
C CYS A 95 -4.57 1.93 4.87
N GLY A 96 -5.70 1.48 5.42
CA GLY A 96 -6.43 0.33 4.92
C GLY A 96 -7.94 0.50 4.99
N THR A 97 -8.66 -0.39 4.32
CA THR A 97 -10.12 -0.33 4.15
C THR A 97 -10.90 -0.58 5.45
N GLY A 98 -10.29 -1.23 6.44
CA GLY A 98 -10.88 -1.50 7.74
C GLY A 98 -12.28 -2.14 7.70
N ALA A 99 -12.55 -3.07 6.77
CA ALA A 99 -13.87 -3.64 6.51
C ALA A 99 -14.95 -2.58 6.21
N PHE A 100 -14.73 -1.75 5.17
CA PHE A 100 -15.55 -0.57 4.84
C PHE A 100 -15.60 0.49 5.96
N HIS A 101 -14.59 0.53 6.81
CA HIS A 101 -14.36 1.61 7.75
C HIS A 101 -12.88 2.07 7.67
N PRO A 102 -12.53 2.86 6.63
CA PRO A 102 -11.16 3.23 6.33
C PRO A 102 -10.45 3.84 7.54
N GLN A 103 -9.24 3.35 7.80
CA GLN A 103 -8.42 3.74 8.95
C GLN A 103 -6.97 3.93 8.52
N CYS A 104 -6.28 4.84 9.19
CA CYS A 104 -4.87 5.12 8.98
C CYS A 104 -4.09 5.06 10.29
N THR A 105 -2.80 4.77 10.20
CA THR A 105 -1.88 4.71 11.33
C THR A 105 -0.44 4.91 10.85
N TYR A 106 0.51 4.80 11.77
CA TYR A 106 1.93 4.94 11.50
C TYR A 106 2.63 3.61 11.78
N LEU A 107 3.57 3.26 10.91
CA LEU A 107 4.52 2.17 11.10
C LEU A 107 5.86 2.77 11.44
N HIS A 108 6.48 2.31 12.52
CA HIS A 108 7.88 2.58 12.78
C HIS A 108 8.71 1.53 12.06
N VAL A 109 9.58 1.98 11.16
CA VAL A 109 10.51 1.18 10.37
C VAL A 109 11.91 1.76 10.58
N GLY A 110 12.75 1.05 11.31
CA GLY A 110 14.10 1.53 11.65
C GLY A 110 15.12 0.40 11.73
N HIS A 111 16.40 0.76 11.64
CA HIS A 111 17.52 -0.14 11.88
C HIS A 111 18.09 0.11 13.28
N ASN A 112 17.95 -0.86 14.18
CA ASN A 112 18.78 -0.92 15.38
C ASN A 112 19.86 -2.01 15.16
N ALA A 113 21.01 -1.83 15.79
CA ALA A 113 22.16 -2.74 15.65
C ALA A 113 21.87 -4.19 16.08
N GLU A 114 20.81 -4.41 16.86
CA GLU A 114 20.43 -5.74 17.35
C GLU A 114 19.23 -6.35 16.59
N GLN A 115 18.21 -5.56 16.24
CA GLN A 115 17.02 -6.01 15.49
C GLN A 115 16.39 -4.87 14.67
N PRO A 116 15.84 -5.13 13.48
CA PRO A 116 15.05 -4.14 12.75
C PRO A 116 13.78 -3.81 13.55
N LEU A 117 13.54 -2.52 13.74
CA LEU A 117 12.38 -2.02 14.44
C LEU A 117 11.22 -1.98 13.43
N PHE A 118 10.24 -2.87 13.59
CA PHE A 118 9.04 -2.92 12.75
C PHE A 118 7.80 -3.04 13.61
N MET A 119 7.18 -1.90 13.91
CA MET A 119 6.07 -1.81 14.87
C MET A 119 4.94 -0.92 14.36
N LEU A 120 3.70 -1.32 14.64
CA LEU A 120 2.52 -0.53 14.37
C LEU A 120 2.24 0.42 15.54
N SER A 121 1.95 1.68 15.24
CA SER A 121 1.50 2.64 16.24
C SER A 121 0.11 2.27 16.77
N HIS A 122 -0.14 2.56 18.04
CA HIS A 122 -1.47 2.42 18.65
C HIS A 122 -2.42 3.55 18.24
N THR A 123 -1.90 4.63 17.67
CA THR A 123 -2.71 5.76 17.21
C THR A 123 -3.39 5.40 15.91
N VAL A 124 -4.73 5.37 15.93
CA VAL A 124 -5.56 5.14 14.74
C VAL A 124 -6.31 6.42 14.39
N GLU A 125 -6.19 6.82 13.13
CA GLU A 125 -6.88 7.97 12.55
C GLU A 125 -7.98 7.51 11.59
N SER A 126 -8.98 8.36 11.38
CA SER A 126 -9.94 8.14 10.29
C SER A 126 -9.24 8.18 8.93
N GLY A 127 -9.42 7.13 8.14
CA GLY A 127 -8.94 7.04 6.76
C GLY A 127 -9.96 7.55 5.73
N ARG A 128 -11.11 8.07 6.17
CA ARG A 128 -12.14 8.59 5.28
C ARG A 128 -11.59 9.74 4.43
N GLY A 129 -11.69 9.62 3.11
CA GLY A 129 -11.11 10.59 2.16
C GLY A 129 -9.60 10.43 1.93
N LYS A 130 -8.94 9.51 2.64
CA LYS A 130 -7.52 9.16 2.49
C LYS A 130 -7.33 7.78 1.87
N CYS A 131 -8.27 6.87 2.10
CA CYS A 131 -8.25 5.48 1.66
C CYS A 131 -9.68 5.07 1.21
N PRO A 132 -9.83 4.22 0.17
CA PRO A 132 -11.13 3.77 -0.28
C PRO A 132 -11.82 2.89 0.76
N PHE A 133 -13.15 2.82 0.67
CA PHE A 133 -13.97 1.95 1.51
C PHE A 133 -13.91 0.50 1.02
N SER A 134 -14.05 0.30 -0.29
CA SER A 134 -14.00 -1.03 -0.90
C SER A 134 -12.57 -1.40 -1.27
N PRO A 135 -12.12 -2.64 -1.02
CA PRO A 135 -10.81 -3.10 -1.47
C PRO A 135 -10.66 -3.17 -3.01
N ARG A 136 -11.79 -3.21 -3.73
CA ARG A 136 -11.82 -3.29 -5.20
C ARG A 136 -11.84 -1.93 -5.88
N GLU A 137 -11.99 -0.86 -5.11
CA GLU A 137 -12.10 0.50 -5.66
C GLU A 137 -10.73 1.00 -6.16
N PRO A 138 -10.61 1.43 -7.43
CA PRO A 138 -9.39 2.01 -7.96
C PRO A 138 -9.04 3.31 -7.24
N PHE A 139 -7.86 3.36 -6.65
CA PHE A 139 -7.46 4.42 -5.75
C PHE A 139 -6.07 4.94 -6.11
N THR A 140 -5.84 6.21 -5.81
CA THR A 140 -4.53 6.81 -5.73
C THR A 140 -4.59 7.94 -4.71
N ALA A 141 -3.56 8.07 -3.89
CA ALA A 141 -3.43 9.19 -2.98
C ALA A 141 -1.97 9.57 -2.84
N ARG A 142 -1.74 10.82 -2.45
CA ARG A 142 -0.41 11.34 -2.17
C ARG A 142 -0.41 12.13 -0.88
N LEU A 143 0.43 11.71 0.05
CA LEU A 143 0.88 12.49 1.19
C LEU A 143 1.83 13.59 0.66
N THR A 144 1.51 14.84 0.94
CA THR A 144 2.36 15.98 0.60
C THR A 144 2.77 16.72 1.88
N ALA A 145 4.00 17.26 1.87
CA ALA A 145 4.55 18.04 2.99
C ALA A 145 4.55 17.31 4.35
N TYR A 146 4.63 15.97 4.35
CA TYR A 146 4.62 15.14 5.57
C TYR A 146 3.45 15.46 6.51
N ASN A 147 2.31 15.88 5.96
CA ASN A 147 1.13 16.25 6.73
C ASN A 147 -0.01 15.26 6.43
N PRO A 148 -0.47 14.44 7.39
CA PRO A 148 -1.51 13.44 7.15
C PRO A 148 -2.84 14.05 6.71
N ALA A 149 -3.10 15.33 7.01
CA ALA A 149 -4.28 16.06 6.57
C ALA A 149 -4.27 16.40 5.07
N THR A 150 -3.13 16.31 4.39
CA THR A 150 -3.01 16.54 2.95
C THR A 150 -3.25 15.28 2.13
N VAL A 151 -3.30 14.10 2.75
CA VAL A 151 -3.63 12.85 2.06
C VAL A 151 -5.05 12.97 1.53
N ARG A 152 -5.17 12.93 0.21
CA ARG A 152 -6.44 13.02 -0.50
C ARG A 152 -6.49 12.00 -1.62
N LEU A 153 -7.70 11.51 -1.87
CA LEU A 153 -8.02 10.76 -3.09
C LEU A 153 -7.70 11.64 -4.31
N ILE A 154 -6.78 11.19 -5.15
CA ILE A 154 -6.50 11.86 -6.43
C ILE A 154 -7.64 11.48 -7.40
N PRO A 155 -8.39 12.45 -7.93
CA PRO A 155 -9.46 12.20 -8.90
C PRO A 155 -8.96 11.45 -10.12
N ALA A 156 -9.86 10.70 -10.78
CA ALA A 156 -9.51 9.93 -11.95
C ALA A 156 -8.87 10.77 -13.08
N ALA A 157 -9.30 12.02 -13.22
CA ALA A 157 -8.81 12.97 -14.21
C ALA A 157 -7.35 13.44 -13.96
N GLU A 158 -6.86 13.33 -12.73
CA GLU A 158 -5.51 13.77 -12.33
C GLU A 158 -4.52 12.60 -12.19
N ARG A 159 -4.95 11.38 -12.56
CA ARG A 159 -4.08 10.19 -12.61
C ARG A 159 -3.07 10.31 -13.76
N LEU A 160 -2.05 11.14 -13.60
CA LEU A 160 -0.86 11.12 -14.44
C LEU A 160 -0.05 9.87 -14.10
N SER A 161 0.06 8.93 -15.05
CA SER A 161 1.06 7.87 -15.00
C SER A 161 2.44 8.52 -15.06
N SER A 162 3.18 8.51 -13.97
CA SER A 162 4.59 8.93 -13.98
C SER A 162 5.42 7.91 -14.76
N CYS A 163 5.65 8.16 -16.05
CA CYS A 163 6.74 7.54 -16.80
C CYS A 163 7.94 8.51 -16.82
N GLY A 164 9.05 8.12 -16.18
CA GLY A 164 10.38 8.70 -16.40
C GLY A 164 11.38 7.55 -16.48
N VAL A 165 12.41 7.51 -17.33
CA VAL A 165 13.11 8.56 -18.08
C VAL A 165 13.46 8.00 -19.47
N GLY A 166 13.24 8.78 -20.55
CA GLY A 166 13.84 8.51 -21.87
C GLY A 166 12.92 8.15 -23.06
N ARG A 167 11.58 8.27 -22.97
CA ARG A 167 10.70 8.18 -24.15
C ARG A 167 9.61 9.28 -24.15
N SER A 168 9.26 9.73 -25.35
CA SER A 168 8.65 11.02 -25.67
C SER A 168 7.13 11.02 -25.78
N SER A 169 6.41 10.25 -24.95
CA SER A 169 4.94 10.38 -24.89
C SER A 169 4.32 9.74 -23.65
N CYS A 170 3.50 10.55 -22.97
CA CYS A 170 2.51 10.14 -21.97
C CYS A 170 1.12 10.41 -22.59
N GLY A 171 0.32 9.37 -22.78
CA GLY A 171 -1.04 9.51 -23.32
C GLY A 171 -2.05 9.81 -22.22
N VAL A 172 -2.82 10.88 -22.38
CA VAL A 172 -4.02 11.16 -21.57
C VAL A 172 -5.18 10.36 -22.15
N GLY A 173 -5.97 9.69 -21.30
CA GLY A 173 -7.22 9.06 -21.70
C GLY A 173 -8.24 10.12 -22.12
N GLY A 174 -8.30 10.40 -23.42
CA GLY A 174 -9.30 11.26 -24.06
C GLY A 174 -8.72 11.93 -25.29
N LEU A 175 -9.01 11.36 -26.47
CA LEU A 175 -8.53 11.70 -27.83
C LEU A 175 -7.18 11.08 -28.22
N ALA A 176 -7.30 10.14 -29.16
CA ALA A 176 -6.22 9.48 -29.84
C ALA A 176 -5.32 10.46 -30.58
N SER A 177 -4.01 10.29 -30.46
CA SER A 177 -3.03 10.48 -31.53
C SER A 177 -1.77 9.70 -31.15
N GLY A 178 -1.26 8.96 -32.13
CA GLY A 178 -0.47 7.74 -31.96
C GLY A 178 0.87 7.88 -31.25
N VAL A 179 1.37 6.73 -30.82
CA VAL A 179 2.75 6.55 -30.39
C VAL A 179 3.21 5.17 -30.87
N SER A 180 4.17 5.16 -31.80
CA SER A 180 5.11 4.05 -31.93
C SER A 180 6.11 4.14 -30.79
N CYS A 181 6.42 2.98 -30.20
CA CYS A 181 7.29 2.83 -29.05
C CYS A 181 8.55 3.68 -29.12
#